data_AF-C0LT02-F1
#
_entry.id   AF-C0LT02-F1
#
_cell.length_a   1.000
_cell.length_b   1.000
_cell.length_c   1.000
_cell.angle_alpha   90.00
_cell.angle_beta   90.00
_cell.angle_gamma   90.00
#
_symmetry.space_group_name_H-M   'P 1'
#
loop_
_entity.id
_entity.type
_entity.pdbx_description
1 polymer ?
#
loop_
_entity_poly.entity_id
_entity_poly.type
_entity_poly.pdbx_seq_one_letter_code
_entity_poly.pdbx_strand_id
1 'polypeptide(L)'
;MDKEFMLMTGLGLQLKFAGLLFGNEDAWFDPYVRVGANYLRHDYTGLTFPVTDSYNDVTYAGYSENKPYTQGRADHFALSTGLGTNIWLTKNFGLGIQGDYVSTPVDKSGLANFWQASASLNFRFGNRDKDKDGVLDKDDLCPEIPGLPEFQGCPDTDGDGVPDKDDNCPEVAGPVENNGCPWPDTDKDGVLDKDDACVDVAGPAENNGCPWPDTDNDGVLDKDDKCPNVPGLPEYKGCPKPQEAYAVEATGALKGIFFNFNKASIRPESNTKLDQAAEVIKSSNGGTFLVVGHTDVKGNANYNLKLSRERAASVVAALEARGVNPSQLKSKGVGSAEATVPASASNEERMKDRKVVVEAISGSAWEALQKSDLPVVKKKVVKRKRK
;
A
#
# COMPACT_ATOMS: atom_id res chain seq x y z
N MET A 1 53.75 -43.12 65.25
CA MET A 1 53.47 -42.04 64.28
C MET A 1 52.03 -41.67 64.49
N ASP A 2 51.76 -40.92 65.56
CA ASP A 2 50.46 -40.31 65.75
C ASP A 2 50.34 -39.21 64.70
N LYS A 3 49.34 -39.33 63.82
CA LYS A 3 49.16 -38.39 62.71
C LYS A 3 48.37 -37.20 63.23
N GLU A 4 49.02 -36.04 63.31
CA GLU A 4 48.34 -34.77 63.54
C GLU A 4 47.32 -34.54 62.42
N PHE A 5 46.05 -34.35 62.79
CA PHE A 5 44.97 -34.10 61.86
C PHE A 5 44.39 -32.70 62.12
N MET A 6 44.45 -31.87 61.10
CA MET A 6 43.82 -30.55 61.07
C MET A 6 42.68 -30.57 60.05
N LEU A 7 41.49 -30.22 60.49
CA LEU A 7 40.32 -30.03 59.63
C LEU A 7 39.75 -28.65 59.88
N MET A 8 39.75 -27.82 58.84
CA MET A 8 39.04 -26.55 58.84
C MET A 8 37.91 -26.63 57.82
N THR A 9 36.69 -26.35 58.25
CA THR A 9 35.51 -26.30 57.37
C THR A 9 34.67 -25.09 57.73
N GLY A 10 34.11 -24.40 56.74
CA GLY A 10 33.46 -23.13 57.00
C GLY A 10 32.85 -22.51 55.75
N LEU A 11 32.06 -21.47 56.00
CA LEU A 11 31.52 -20.62 54.94
C LEU A 11 32.45 -19.41 54.79
N GLY A 12 32.72 -19.03 53.55
CA GLY A 12 33.49 -17.84 53.22
C GLY A 12 32.75 -16.96 52.24
N LEU A 13 32.79 -15.67 52.48
CA LEU A 13 32.37 -14.65 51.55
C LEU A 13 33.61 -14.09 50.84
N GLN A 14 33.57 -14.12 49.51
CA GLN A 14 34.65 -13.66 48.66
C GLN A 14 34.16 -12.47 47.82
N LEU A 15 34.77 -11.31 48.02
CA LEU A 15 34.48 -10.09 47.28
C LEU A 15 35.54 -9.94 46.20
N LYS A 16 35.13 -10.13 44.94
CA LYS A 16 35.97 -10.02 43.75
C LYS A 16 35.97 -8.60 43.22
N PHE A 17 37.13 -8.14 42.74
CA PHE A 17 37.32 -6.77 42.27
C PHE A 17 37.58 -6.67 40.75
N ALA A 18 37.60 -7.79 40.01
CA ALA A 18 37.81 -7.80 38.56
C ALA A 18 36.88 -6.85 37.80
N GLY A 19 35.56 -6.95 38.03
CA GLY A 19 34.57 -6.11 37.35
C GLY A 19 34.76 -4.61 37.65
N LEU A 20 35.11 -4.26 38.89
CA LEU A 20 35.38 -2.87 39.29
C LEU A 20 36.68 -2.32 38.68
N LEU A 21 37.73 -3.13 38.62
CA LEU A 21 39.06 -2.71 38.18
C LEU A 21 39.21 -2.69 36.65
N PHE A 22 38.52 -3.59 35.94
CA PHE A 22 38.74 -3.84 34.51
C PHE A 22 37.46 -3.75 33.66
N GLY A 23 36.29 -3.51 34.25
CA GLY A 23 35.02 -3.40 33.52
C GLY A 23 34.49 -4.73 32.96
N ASN A 24 35.11 -5.86 33.29
CA ASN A 24 34.69 -7.20 32.86
C ASN A 24 34.91 -8.23 33.99
N GLU A 25 33.90 -9.03 34.30
CA GLU A 25 33.94 -10.09 35.32
C GLU A 25 34.75 -11.32 34.88
N ASP A 26 35.04 -11.44 33.58
CA ASP A 26 35.88 -12.48 32.97
C ASP A 26 37.34 -12.05 32.77
N ALA A 27 37.83 -11.07 33.54
CA ALA A 27 39.22 -10.66 33.49
C ALA A 27 40.18 -11.81 33.82
N TRP A 28 41.34 -11.84 33.14
CA TRP A 28 42.39 -12.84 33.36
C TRP A 28 43.00 -12.76 34.78
N PHE A 29 42.89 -11.60 35.43
CA PHE A 29 43.34 -11.35 36.81
C PHE A 29 42.16 -10.90 37.66
N ASP A 30 41.82 -11.70 38.68
CA ASP A 30 40.64 -11.52 39.53
C ASP A 30 41.06 -11.47 41.00
N PRO A 31 41.51 -10.29 41.49
CA PRO A 31 41.87 -10.11 42.89
C PRO A 31 40.62 -10.04 43.77
N TYR A 32 40.72 -10.58 44.98
CA TYR A 32 39.61 -10.64 45.91
C TYR A 32 40.06 -10.51 47.37
N VAL A 33 39.12 -10.08 48.20
CA VAL A 33 39.21 -10.16 49.67
C VAL A 33 38.26 -11.25 50.14
N ARG A 34 38.68 -12.01 51.15
CA ARG A 34 37.91 -13.10 51.74
C ARG A 34 37.74 -12.91 53.23
N VAL A 35 36.52 -13.14 53.71
CA VAL A 35 36.24 -13.32 55.13
C VAL A 35 35.51 -14.64 55.29
N GLY A 36 35.97 -15.49 56.20
CA GLY A 36 35.41 -16.81 56.42
C GLY A 36 35.19 -17.12 57.89
N ALA A 37 34.04 -17.71 58.19
CA ALA A 37 33.72 -18.26 59.50
C ALA A 37 33.88 -19.78 59.42
N ASN A 38 34.84 -20.30 60.18
CA ASN A 38 35.27 -21.68 60.11
C ASN A 38 35.10 -22.37 61.46
N TYR A 39 34.78 -23.66 61.40
CA TYR A 39 34.99 -24.62 62.47
C TYR A 39 36.35 -25.27 62.24
N LEU A 40 37.26 -25.14 63.21
CA LEU A 40 38.60 -25.71 63.17
C LEU A 40 38.69 -26.83 64.21
N ARG A 41 39.07 -28.02 63.73
CA ARG A 41 39.52 -29.13 64.55
C ARG A 41 41.01 -29.33 64.35
N HIS A 42 41.78 -29.34 65.44
CA HIS A 42 43.20 -29.61 65.41
C HIS A 42 43.59 -30.47 66.61
N ASP A 43 44.26 -31.59 66.37
CA ASP A 43 44.80 -32.42 67.44
C ASP A 43 46.09 -31.81 68.00
N TYR A 44 46.03 -31.29 69.23
CA TYR A 44 47.18 -30.65 69.90
C TYR A 44 47.98 -31.62 70.77
N THR A 45 47.69 -32.93 70.74
CA THR A 45 48.33 -33.93 71.62
C THR A 45 49.84 -34.09 71.42
N GLY A 46 50.38 -33.70 70.25
CA GLY A 46 51.81 -33.70 69.92
C GLY A 46 52.55 -32.37 70.13
N LEU A 47 51.83 -31.29 70.46
CA LEU A 47 52.38 -29.94 70.52
C LEU A 47 52.71 -29.54 71.96
N THR A 48 53.97 -29.72 72.37
CA THR A 48 54.50 -29.15 73.63
C THR A 48 54.84 -27.68 73.44
N PHE A 49 53.85 -26.79 73.53
CA PHE A 49 54.10 -25.36 73.72
C PHE A 49 54.20 -25.05 75.22
N PRO A 50 55.33 -24.55 75.74
CA PRO A 50 55.31 -23.95 77.07
C PRO A 50 54.52 -22.65 77.00
N VAL A 51 53.34 -22.63 77.65
CA VAL A 51 52.66 -21.38 77.96
C VAL A 51 53.49 -20.72 79.06
N THR A 52 54.20 -19.64 78.74
CA THR A 52 54.88 -18.82 79.73
C THR A 52 53.87 -17.85 80.32
N ASP A 53 53.58 -17.99 81.61
CA ASP A 53 52.81 -16.98 82.35
C ASP A 53 53.80 -16.03 83.03
N SER A 54 53.66 -14.73 82.79
CA SER A 54 54.55 -13.69 83.32
C SER A 54 53.89 -12.98 84.49
N TYR A 55 54.41 -13.23 85.69
CA TYR A 55 54.00 -12.54 86.91
C TYR A 55 55.26 -11.93 87.57
N ASN A 56 55.26 -10.62 87.78
CA ASN A 56 56.41 -9.86 88.34
C ASN A 56 57.75 -10.10 87.62
N ASP A 57 57.75 -10.04 86.28
CA ASP A 57 58.97 -10.05 85.45
C ASP A 57 59.83 -11.33 85.57
N VAL A 58 59.23 -12.41 86.08
CA VAL A 58 59.81 -13.75 86.13
C VAL A 58 58.95 -14.69 85.28
N THR A 59 59.59 -15.35 84.32
CA THR A 59 58.93 -16.28 83.40
C THR A 59 58.89 -17.68 84.04
N TYR A 60 57.71 -18.15 84.41
CA TYR A 60 57.54 -19.53 84.90
C TYR A 60 57.14 -20.45 83.73
N ALA A 61 57.78 -21.62 83.63
CA ALA A 61 57.17 -22.72 82.90
C ALA A 61 55.91 -23.13 83.67
N GLY A 62 54.73 -22.96 83.07
CA GLY A 62 53.44 -23.18 83.74
C GLY A 62 53.26 -24.61 84.27
N TYR A 63 53.76 -24.88 85.47
CA TYR A 63 53.37 -26.05 86.27
C TYR A 63 52.14 -25.66 87.09
N SER A 64 50.95 -25.85 86.51
CA SER A 64 49.71 -25.80 87.26
C SER A 64 49.50 -27.14 87.97
N GLU A 65 49.24 -27.06 89.27
CA GLU A 65 48.97 -28.16 90.19
C GLU A 65 48.09 -29.26 89.57
N ASN A 66 48.66 -30.47 89.43
CA ASN A 66 47.94 -31.73 89.19
C ASN A 66 46.97 -31.80 87.99
N LYS A 67 47.21 -31.06 86.91
CA LYS A 67 46.63 -31.39 85.60
C LYS A 67 47.73 -31.55 84.55
N PRO A 68 47.71 -32.61 83.72
CA PRO A 68 48.60 -32.68 82.56
C PRO A 68 48.31 -31.46 81.69
N TYR A 69 49.36 -30.84 81.13
CA TYR A 69 49.36 -29.79 80.10
C TYR A 69 47.96 -29.37 79.63
N THR A 70 47.57 -28.10 79.79
CA THR A 70 46.34 -27.59 79.17
C THR A 70 46.43 -27.77 77.66
N GLN A 71 45.98 -28.91 77.16
CA GLN A 71 45.84 -29.16 75.75
C GLN A 71 44.84 -28.14 75.23
N GLY A 72 45.22 -27.38 74.21
CA GLY A 72 44.31 -26.47 73.52
C GLY A 72 43.03 -27.21 73.14
N ARG A 73 41.89 -26.52 73.16
CA ARG A 73 40.62 -27.14 72.77
C ARG A 73 40.76 -27.68 71.34
N ALA A 74 40.58 -29.00 71.20
CA ALA A 74 40.71 -29.68 69.91
C ALA A 74 39.74 -29.17 68.85
N ASP A 75 38.64 -28.54 69.25
CA ASP A 75 37.58 -28.02 68.39
C ASP A 75 37.23 -26.57 68.79
N HIS A 76 37.24 -25.63 67.84
CA HIS A 76 36.85 -24.23 68.10
C HIS A 76 36.43 -23.49 66.81
N PHE A 77 35.77 -22.34 66.97
CA PHE A 77 35.45 -21.44 65.85
C PHE A 77 36.64 -20.53 65.54
N ALA A 78 36.92 -20.35 64.25
CA ALA A 78 37.99 -19.52 63.74
C ALA A 78 37.46 -18.57 62.65
N LEU A 79 37.93 -17.33 62.69
CA LEU A 79 37.68 -16.31 61.68
C LEU A 79 38.92 -16.22 60.77
N SER A 80 38.76 -16.51 59.48
CA SER A 80 39.79 -16.31 58.47
C SER A 80 39.55 -14.99 57.76
N THR A 81 40.53 -14.10 57.74
CA THR A 81 40.53 -12.89 56.92
C THR A 81 41.72 -12.94 55.99
N GLY A 82 41.48 -12.80 54.70
CA GLY A 82 42.51 -13.02 53.70
C GLY A 82 42.31 -12.20 52.44
N LEU A 83 43.35 -12.27 51.62
CA LEU A 83 43.39 -11.71 50.29
C LEU A 83 43.92 -12.78 49.35
N GLY A 84 43.41 -12.76 48.13
CA GLY A 84 43.81 -13.72 47.11
C GLY A 84 43.60 -13.17 45.72
N THR A 85 44.02 -13.95 44.75
CA THR A 85 43.77 -13.66 43.34
C THR A 85 43.57 -14.95 42.58
N ASN A 86 42.68 -14.92 41.60
CA ASN A 86 42.57 -15.96 40.58
C ASN A 86 43.20 -15.44 39.29
N ILE A 87 44.10 -16.24 38.72
CA ILE A 87 44.73 -16.02 37.42
C ILE A 87 44.10 -17.01 36.44
N TRP A 88 43.28 -16.52 35.52
CA TRP A 88 42.60 -17.32 34.51
C TRP A 88 43.49 -17.47 33.28
N LEU A 89 43.90 -18.71 33.01
CA LEU A 89 44.76 -19.05 31.87
C LEU A 89 43.91 -19.29 30.61
N THR A 90 42.66 -19.73 30.79
CA THR A 90 41.63 -19.83 29.76
C THR A 90 40.30 -19.32 30.32
N LYS A 91 39.26 -19.19 29.47
CA LYS A 91 37.89 -18.84 29.93
C LYS A 91 37.34 -19.82 30.99
N ASN A 92 37.86 -21.06 31.05
CA ASN A 92 37.32 -22.12 31.89
C ASN A 92 38.31 -22.66 32.94
N PHE A 93 39.60 -22.33 32.86
CA PHE A 93 40.64 -22.86 33.75
C PHE A 93 41.52 -21.73 34.30
N GLY A 94 41.74 -21.77 35.62
CA GLY A 94 42.57 -20.80 36.31
C GLY A 94 43.27 -21.38 37.53
N LEU A 95 44.23 -20.61 38.04
CA LEU A 95 44.99 -20.90 39.25
C LEU A 95 44.65 -19.84 40.29
N GLY A 96 44.35 -20.25 41.52
CA GLY A 96 44.11 -19.33 42.62
C GLY A 96 45.25 -19.39 43.63
N ILE A 97 45.63 -18.23 44.16
CA ILE A 97 46.54 -18.12 45.30
C ILE A 97 45.84 -17.27 46.36
N GLN A 98 45.85 -17.74 47.60
CA GLN A 98 45.18 -17.09 48.71
C GLN A 98 46.05 -17.15 49.96
N GLY A 99 46.14 -16.01 50.66
CA GLY A 99 46.75 -15.90 51.99
C GLY A 99 45.71 -15.45 53.00
N ASP A 100 45.51 -16.24 54.04
CA ASP A 100 44.60 -15.95 55.15
C ASP A 100 45.36 -15.82 56.45
N TYR A 101 44.92 -14.87 57.28
CA TYR A 101 45.19 -14.87 58.71
C TYR A 101 44.01 -15.51 59.42
N VAL A 102 44.25 -16.65 60.08
CA VAL A 102 43.24 -17.39 60.82
C VAL A 102 43.36 -17.02 62.29
N SER A 103 42.28 -16.45 62.83
CA SER A 103 42.20 -15.95 64.21
C SER A 103 41.09 -16.65 64.99
N THR A 104 41.30 -16.86 66.29
CA THR A 104 40.31 -17.46 67.19
C THR A 104 39.69 -16.38 68.08
N PRO A 105 38.47 -15.87 67.77
CA PRO A 105 37.89 -14.72 68.45
C PRO A 105 37.40 -15.00 69.89
N VAL A 106 37.19 -16.27 70.25
CA VAL A 106 36.70 -16.70 71.58
C VAL A 106 37.76 -17.54 72.30
N ASP A 107 38.06 -17.19 73.55
CA ASP A 107 38.98 -17.87 74.49
C ASP A 107 40.44 -18.04 73.98
N LYS A 108 41.33 -17.08 74.33
CA LYS A 108 42.73 -17.04 73.85
C LYS A 108 43.68 -17.96 74.61
N SER A 109 43.25 -18.59 75.71
CA SER A 109 44.14 -19.45 76.50
C SER A 109 44.29 -20.81 75.82
N GLY A 110 45.38 -20.97 75.05
CA GLY A 110 45.80 -22.26 74.51
C GLY A 110 45.42 -22.54 73.04
N LEU A 111 45.01 -21.53 72.26
CA LEU A 111 44.74 -21.65 70.83
C LEU A 111 45.70 -20.75 70.02
N ALA A 112 46.24 -21.26 68.92
CA ALA A 112 47.18 -20.52 68.07
C ALA A 112 46.47 -19.84 66.89
N ASN A 113 46.75 -18.56 66.70
CA ASN A 113 46.49 -17.89 65.42
C ASN A 113 47.62 -18.22 64.45
N PHE A 114 47.31 -18.37 63.17
CA PHE A 114 48.32 -18.76 62.18
C PHE A 114 48.04 -18.14 60.81
N TRP A 115 49.09 -18.07 60.01
CA TRP A 115 48.99 -17.77 58.59
C TRP A 115 48.76 -19.04 57.81
N GLN A 116 47.82 -18.98 56.87
CA GLN A 116 47.55 -20.05 55.93
C GLN A 116 47.76 -19.52 54.51
N ALA A 117 48.54 -20.26 53.72
CA ALA A 117 48.65 -20.04 52.29
C ALA A 117 48.05 -21.23 51.56
N SER A 118 47.29 -20.97 50.50
CA SER A 118 46.71 -22.02 49.67
C SER A 118 46.87 -21.71 48.18
N ALA A 119 46.98 -22.78 47.40
CA ALA A 119 46.92 -22.76 45.96
C ALA A 119 45.73 -23.62 45.52
N SER A 120 44.97 -23.15 44.52
CA SER A 120 43.76 -23.80 44.02
C SER A 120 43.78 -23.95 42.50
N LEU A 121 43.14 -25.01 42.02
CA LEU A 121 42.79 -25.18 40.61
C LEU A 121 41.32 -24.79 40.45
N ASN A 122 41.06 -23.80 39.62
CA ASN A 122 39.73 -23.25 39.42
C ASN A 122 39.18 -23.65 38.05
N PHE A 123 37.93 -24.12 38.03
CA PHE A 123 37.20 -24.46 36.81
C PHE A 123 35.91 -23.63 36.73
N ARG A 124 35.70 -22.91 35.62
CA ARG A 124 34.45 -22.20 35.29
C ARG A 124 33.65 -22.99 34.27
N PHE A 125 32.34 -23.09 34.48
CA PHE A 125 31.40 -23.71 33.55
C PHE A 125 30.29 -22.69 33.23
N GLY A 126 29.84 -22.58 31.98
CA GLY A 126 28.65 -21.77 31.61
C GLY A 126 28.83 -20.58 30.65
N ASN A 127 30.04 -20.21 30.23
CA ASN A 127 30.28 -19.10 29.26
C ASN A 127 30.67 -19.64 27.88
N ARG A 128 29.77 -20.37 27.23
CA ARG A 128 29.96 -20.85 25.85
C ARG A 128 29.35 -19.86 24.86
N ASP A 129 30.01 -19.80 23.71
CA ASP A 129 29.66 -19.05 22.50
C ASP A 129 30.11 -19.99 21.38
N LYS A 130 29.16 -20.79 20.90
CA LYS A 130 29.43 -21.98 20.09
C LYS A 130 29.72 -21.62 18.64
N ASP A 131 29.00 -20.67 18.09
CA ASP A 131 29.12 -20.22 16.70
C ASP A 131 30.03 -18.98 16.54
N LYS A 132 30.43 -18.34 17.65
CA LYS A 132 31.47 -17.29 17.72
C LYS A 132 31.04 -15.98 17.08
N ASP A 133 29.77 -15.63 17.19
CA ASP A 133 29.27 -14.33 16.74
C ASP A 133 29.44 -13.21 17.79
N GLY A 134 29.84 -13.59 19.01
CA GLY A 134 30.06 -12.67 20.14
C GLY A 134 28.86 -12.54 21.08
N VAL A 135 27.76 -13.24 20.81
CA VAL A 135 26.64 -13.45 21.72
C VAL A 135 26.86 -14.78 22.46
N LEU A 136 26.62 -14.81 23.76
CA LEU A 136 26.79 -16.06 24.54
C LEU A 136 25.60 -16.99 24.28
N ASP A 137 25.80 -18.31 24.25
CA ASP A 137 24.74 -19.32 24.02
C ASP A 137 23.49 -19.14 24.92
N LYS A 138 23.66 -18.49 26.08
CA LYS A 138 22.57 -18.20 27.04
C LYS A 138 21.73 -16.97 26.67
N ASP A 139 22.29 -16.06 25.89
CA ASP A 139 21.69 -14.80 25.42
C ASP A 139 21.42 -14.84 23.90
N ASP A 140 21.84 -15.92 23.23
CA ASP A 140 21.74 -16.16 21.80
C ASP A 140 20.48 -16.97 21.45
N LEU A 141 19.68 -16.47 20.50
CA LEU A 141 18.49 -17.13 20.00
C LEU A 141 18.78 -18.19 18.92
N CYS A 142 19.97 -18.15 18.32
CA CYS A 142 20.44 -18.98 17.23
C CYS A 142 21.86 -19.55 17.48
N PRO A 143 22.13 -20.25 18.60
CA PRO A 143 23.47 -20.61 19.13
C PRO A 143 24.31 -21.61 18.30
N GLU A 144 23.88 -21.92 17.08
CA GLU A 144 24.58 -22.80 16.15
C GLU A 144 25.01 -22.08 14.87
N ILE A 145 24.46 -20.88 14.61
CA ILE A 145 24.59 -20.15 13.35
C ILE A 145 24.93 -18.70 13.69
N PRO A 146 26.14 -18.22 13.30
CA PRO A 146 26.56 -16.88 13.66
C PRO A 146 25.59 -15.82 13.16
N GLY A 147 25.20 -14.88 14.02
CA GLY A 147 24.29 -13.82 13.66
C GLY A 147 24.69 -12.43 14.15
N LEU A 148 23.75 -11.49 13.98
CA LEU A 148 23.97 -10.11 14.39
C LEU A 148 23.54 -9.93 15.86
N PRO A 149 24.30 -9.16 16.67
CA PRO A 149 23.90 -8.85 18.03
C PRO A 149 22.54 -8.14 18.13
N GLU A 150 22.16 -7.38 17.09
CA GLU A 150 20.85 -6.71 16.99
C GLU A 150 19.69 -7.71 16.99
N PHE A 151 19.89 -8.89 16.40
CA PHE A 151 18.93 -9.99 16.34
C PHE A 151 19.24 -11.09 17.35
N GLN A 152 19.91 -10.73 18.45
CA GLN A 152 20.29 -11.65 19.52
C GLN A 152 21.01 -12.91 19.02
N GLY A 153 21.96 -12.73 18.09
CA GLY A 153 22.77 -13.82 17.53
C GLY A 153 22.12 -14.58 16.38
N CYS A 154 20.96 -14.14 15.88
CA CYS A 154 20.37 -14.71 14.67
C CYS A 154 20.87 -14.04 13.38
N PRO A 155 21.04 -14.81 12.29
CA PRO A 155 21.41 -14.28 10.98
C PRO A 155 20.25 -13.52 10.32
N ASP A 156 20.62 -12.61 9.42
CA ASP A 156 19.76 -11.89 8.48
C ASP A 156 20.52 -11.92 7.13
N THR A 157 20.13 -12.86 6.28
CA THR A 157 20.89 -13.28 5.10
C THR A 157 20.79 -12.28 3.96
N ASP A 158 19.65 -11.64 3.76
CA ASP A 158 19.44 -10.64 2.70
C ASP A 158 19.55 -9.19 3.19
N GLY A 159 19.58 -8.97 4.51
CA GLY A 159 19.84 -7.69 5.14
C GLY A 159 18.63 -6.75 5.13
N ASP A 160 17.41 -7.27 5.09
CA ASP A 160 16.19 -6.47 5.05
C ASP A 160 15.70 -5.98 6.43
N GLY A 161 16.33 -6.46 7.50
CA GLY A 161 16.00 -6.12 8.88
C GLY A 161 15.05 -7.11 9.58
N VAL A 162 14.68 -8.21 8.92
CA VAL A 162 13.97 -9.35 9.50
C VAL A 162 14.93 -10.54 9.59
N PRO A 163 15.21 -11.09 10.79
CA PRO A 163 16.13 -12.23 10.89
C PRO A 163 15.55 -13.47 10.20
N ASP A 164 16.40 -14.33 9.63
CA ASP A 164 16.04 -15.49 8.78
C ASP A 164 14.98 -16.43 9.41
N LYS A 165 14.92 -16.44 10.75
CA LYS A 165 13.96 -17.24 11.52
C LYS A 165 12.53 -16.71 11.44
N ASP A 166 12.37 -15.40 11.30
CA ASP A 166 11.11 -14.68 11.24
C ASP A 166 10.80 -14.18 9.80
N ASP A 167 11.73 -14.37 8.88
CA ASP A 167 11.61 -14.05 7.46
C ASP A 167 10.99 -15.21 6.66
N ASN A 168 9.94 -14.91 5.89
CA ASN A 168 9.30 -15.87 4.99
C ASN A 168 10.07 -16.04 3.67
N CYS A 169 10.97 -15.11 3.34
CA CYS A 169 11.80 -15.08 2.14
C CYS A 169 13.29 -14.80 2.46
N PRO A 170 14.01 -15.65 3.24
CA PRO A 170 15.36 -15.36 3.78
C PRO A 170 16.49 -15.04 2.78
N GLU A 171 16.25 -15.16 1.47
CA GLU A 171 17.24 -14.87 0.44
C GLU A 171 16.85 -13.67 -0.45
N VAL A 172 15.69 -13.04 -0.18
CA VAL A 172 15.09 -12.03 -1.03
C VAL A 172 14.47 -10.92 -0.19
N ALA A 173 15.23 -9.83 -0.06
CA ALA A 173 14.86 -8.71 0.77
C ALA A 173 13.43 -8.20 0.53
N GLY A 174 12.70 -7.99 1.62
CA GLY A 174 11.35 -7.46 1.62
C GLY A 174 11.06 -6.54 2.80
N PRO A 175 9.89 -5.89 2.79
CA PRO A 175 9.46 -5.07 3.91
C PRO A 175 9.11 -5.92 5.14
N VAL A 176 9.39 -5.38 6.33
CA VAL A 176 8.98 -5.96 7.63
C VAL A 176 7.46 -6.18 7.67
N GLU A 177 6.67 -5.29 7.04
CA GLU A 177 5.21 -5.42 6.95
C GLU A 177 4.73 -6.69 6.24
N ASN A 178 5.59 -7.33 5.44
CA ASN A 178 5.31 -8.59 4.74
C ASN A 178 6.23 -9.74 5.20
N ASN A 179 6.77 -9.65 6.42
CA ASN A 179 7.68 -10.64 7.01
C ASN A 179 8.85 -10.99 6.07
N GLY A 180 9.54 -9.95 5.59
CA GLY A 180 10.73 -10.06 4.75
C GLY A 180 10.50 -10.50 3.30
N CYS A 181 9.25 -10.73 2.88
CA CYS A 181 8.97 -11.03 1.47
C CYS A 181 8.63 -9.76 0.67
N PRO A 182 9.16 -9.59 -0.57
CA PRO A 182 8.66 -8.56 -1.47
C PRO A 182 7.19 -8.83 -1.83
N TRP A 183 6.44 -7.75 -2.08
CA TRP A 183 5.08 -7.88 -2.58
C TRP A 183 5.09 -8.29 -4.05
N PRO A 184 4.30 -9.29 -4.46
CA PRO A 184 4.15 -9.65 -5.86
C PRO A 184 3.42 -8.57 -6.66
N ASP A 185 3.61 -8.65 -7.98
CA ASP A 185 2.89 -7.93 -9.03
C ASP A 185 2.51 -8.99 -10.08
N THR A 186 1.32 -9.56 -9.91
CA THR A 186 0.87 -10.79 -10.58
C THR A 186 0.61 -10.56 -12.07
N ASP A 187 -0.03 -9.45 -12.43
CA ASP A 187 -0.36 -9.11 -13.82
C ASP A 187 0.65 -8.16 -14.50
N LYS A 188 1.62 -7.64 -13.74
CA LYS A 188 2.78 -6.86 -14.21
C LYS A 188 2.39 -5.50 -14.76
N ASP A 189 1.35 -4.89 -14.19
CA ASP A 189 0.91 -3.55 -14.56
C ASP A 189 1.67 -2.42 -13.83
N GLY A 190 2.47 -2.79 -12.82
CA GLY A 190 3.28 -1.88 -12.01
C GLY A 190 2.59 -1.43 -10.71
N VAL A 191 1.38 -1.91 -10.42
CA VAL A 191 0.69 -1.81 -9.14
C VAL A 191 0.88 -3.13 -8.41
N LEU A 192 1.41 -3.07 -7.18
CA LEU A 192 1.63 -4.28 -6.39
C LEU A 192 0.29 -4.91 -5.99
N ASP A 193 0.23 -6.24 -5.88
CA ASP A 193 -1.00 -6.99 -5.54
C ASP A 193 -1.70 -6.49 -4.27
N LYS A 194 -0.95 -5.89 -3.33
CA LYS A 194 -1.50 -5.29 -2.10
C LYS A 194 -2.31 -4.00 -2.34
N ASP A 195 -1.99 -3.28 -3.41
CA ASP A 195 -2.57 -1.99 -3.80
C ASP A 195 -3.44 -2.11 -5.06
N ASP A 196 -3.47 -3.29 -5.69
CA ASP A 196 -4.22 -3.60 -6.89
C ASP A 196 -5.60 -4.18 -6.57
N ALA A 197 -6.65 -3.54 -7.08
CA ALA A 197 -8.02 -4.00 -6.95
C ALA A 197 -8.38 -5.13 -7.93
N CYS A 198 -7.56 -5.34 -8.96
CA CYS A 198 -7.73 -6.27 -10.07
C CYS A 198 -6.49 -7.14 -10.32
N VAL A 199 -5.89 -7.74 -9.27
CA VAL A 199 -4.68 -8.59 -9.25
C VAL A 199 -4.36 -9.47 -10.48
N ASP A 200 -5.37 -9.96 -11.19
CA ASP A 200 -5.21 -10.84 -12.36
C ASP A 200 -5.34 -10.13 -13.73
N VAL A 201 -5.64 -8.82 -13.75
CA VAL A 201 -6.03 -8.06 -14.95
C VAL A 201 -5.41 -6.66 -14.95
N ALA A 202 -4.34 -6.55 -15.75
CA ALA A 202 -3.55 -5.33 -15.84
C ALA A 202 -4.39 -4.06 -16.08
N GLY A 203 -4.08 -3.01 -15.32
CA GLY A 203 -4.70 -1.72 -15.45
C GLY A 203 -3.79 -0.55 -15.05
N PRO A 204 -4.28 0.68 -15.20
CA PRO A 204 -3.55 1.86 -14.77
C PRO A 204 -3.56 2.03 -13.25
N ALA A 205 -2.46 2.54 -12.70
CA ALA A 205 -2.37 2.96 -11.30
C ALA A 205 -3.42 4.00 -10.92
N GLU A 206 -3.86 4.85 -11.86
CA GLU A 206 -4.95 5.82 -11.64
C GLU A 206 -6.30 5.17 -11.30
N ASN A 207 -6.47 3.88 -11.59
CA ASN A 207 -7.68 3.10 -11.27
C ASN A 207 -7.37 1.89 -10.39
N ASN A 208 -6.34 1.99 -9.54
CA ASN A 208 -5.91 0.93 -8.61
C ASN A 208 -5.70 -0.42 -9.33
N GLY A 209 -4.94 -0.41 -10.43
CA GLY A 209 -4.60 -1.60 -11.22
C GLY A 209 -5.77 -2.20 -12.03
N CYS A 210 -6.97 -1.61 -11.97
CA CYS A 210 -8.09 -2.07 -12.78
C CYS A 210 -8.19 -1.36 -14.13
N PRO A 211 -8.47 -2.06 -15.25
CA PRO A 211 -8.83 -1.39 -16.50
C PRO A 211 -10.10 -0.55 -16.34
N TRP A 212 -10.17 0.57 -17.07
CA TRP A 212 -11.39 1.36 -17.11
C TRP A 212 -12.48 0.62 -17.89
N PRO A 213 -13.72 0.55 -17.37
CA PRO A 213 -14.81 -0.08 -18.09
C PRO A 213 -15.23 0.71 -19.33
N ASP A 214 -15.80 -0.01 -20.29
CA ASP A 214 -16.54 0.49 -21.46
C ASP A 214 -17.85 -0.31 -21.50
N THR A 215 -18.86 0.22 -20.81
CA THR A 215 -20.10 -0.50 -20.48
C THR A 215 -20.93 -0.81 -21.72
N ASP A 216 -20.95 0.09 -22.71
CA ASP A 216 -21.74 -0.06 -23.92
C ASP A 216 -20.91 -0.47 -25.16
N ASN A 217 -19.60 -0.62 -25.00
CA ASN A 217 -18.64 -1.11 -25.99
C ASN A 217 -18.58 -0.23 -27.25
N ASP A 218 -18.73 1.08 -27.10
CA ASP A 218 -18.62 2.04 -28.19
C ASP A 218 -17.18 2.52 -28.46
N GLY A 219 -16.23 2.09 -27.62
CA GLY A 219 -14.81 2.42 -27.70
C GLY A 219 -14.44 3.72 -26.96
N VAL A 220 -15.38 4.35 -26.26
CA VAL A 220 -15.17 5.47 -25.34
C VAL A 220 -15.36 4.93 -23.92
N LEU A 221 -14.28 4.95 -23.14
CA LEU A 221 -14.31 4.49 -21.75
C LEU A 221 -15.35 5.27 -20.93
N ASP A 222 -16.00 4.62 -19.97
CA ASP A 222 -17.07 5.20 -19.12
C ASP A 222 -16.66 6.53 -18.45
N LYS A 223 -15.36 6.71 -18.15
CA LYS A 223 -14.81 7.95 -17.57
C LYS A 223 -14.82 9.14 -18.54
N ASP A 224 -14.76 8.87 -19.84
CA ASP A 224 -14.72 9.85 -20.92
C ASP A 224 -16.05 9.91 -21.70
N ASP A 225 -16.96 8.98 -21.41
CA ASP A 225 -18.28 8.88 -22.02
C ASP A 225 -19.34 9.70 -21.25
N LYS A 226 -20.06 10.54 -21.99
CA LYS A 226 -21.20 11.31 -21.47
C LYS A 226 -22.50 10.51 -21.42
N CYS A 227 -22.55 9.39 -22.13
CA CYS A 227 -23.69 8.49 -22.25
C CYS A 227 -23.30 7.01 -21.99
N PRO A 228 -22.75 6.63 -20.81
CA PRO A 228 -22.11 5.31 -20.56
C PRO A 228 -22.93 4.03 -20.77
N ASN A 229 -24.20 4.14 -21.15
CA ASN A 229 -25.08 2.98 -21.35
C ASN A 229 -25.74 3.00 -22.74
N VAL A 230 -25.32 3.90 -23.63
CA VAL A 230 -25.94 4.12 -24.94
C VAL A 230 -24.84 4.37 -25.98
N PRO A 231 -24.56 3.38 -26.85
CA PRO A 231 -23.43 3.49 -27.76
C PRO A 231 -23.47 4.75 -28.62
N GLY A 232 -22.35 5.45 -28.67
CA GLY A 232 -22.18 6.67 -29.44
C GLY A 232 -20.92 6.68 -30.28
N LEU A 233 -20.52 7.89 -30.67
CA LEU A 233 -19.30 8.12 -31.42
C LEU A 233 -18.33 8.94 -30.57
N PRO A 234 -17.01 8.72 -30.68
CA PRO A 234 -16.01 9.52 -29.98
C PRO A 234 -16.13 11.04 -30.25
N GLU A 235 -16.55 11.43 -31.46
CA GLU A 235 -16.81 12.83 -31.83
C GLU A 235 -17.86 13.49 -30.93
N TYR A 236 -18.81 12.71 -30.43
CA TYR A 236 -19.90 13.16 -29.56
C TYR A 236 -19.71 12.73 -28.10
N LYS A 237 -18.47 12.39 -27.69
CA LYS A 237 -18.13 11.96 -26.32
C LYS A 237 -18.96 10.75 -25.87
N GLY A 238 -19.00 9.71 -26.71
CA GLY A 238 -19.73 8.45 -26.48
C GLY A 238 -21.25 8.58 -26.51
N CYS A 239 -21.79 9.75 -26.83
CA CYS A 239 -23.23 9.90 -27.05
C CYS A 239 -23.64 9.66 -28.52
N PRO A 240 -24.89 9.25 -28.76
CA PRO A 240 -25.47 9.21 -30.11
C PRO A 240 -25.40 10.56 -30.80
N LYS A 241 -25.26 10.53 -32.14
CA LYS A 241 -25.24 11.75 -32.97
C LYS A 241 -26.50 12.59 -32.72
N PRO A 242 -26.36 13.89 -32.38
CA PRO A 242 -27.50 14.74 -32.07
C PRO A 242 -28.39 14.96 -33.31
N GLN A 243 -29.69 15.13 -33.08
CA GLN A 243 -30.69 15.26 -34.15
C GLN A 243 -30.42 16.50 -35.03
N GLU A 244 -29.89 17.57 -34.43
CA GLU A 244 -29.49 18.79 -35.10
C GLU A 244 -28.38 18.54 -36.14
N ALA A 245 -27.45 17.62 -35.88
CA ALA A 245 -26.40 17.27 -36.83
C ALA A 245 -26.96 16.55 -38.06
N TYR A 246 -27.92 15.64 -37.87
CA TYR A 246 -28.65 15.02 -38.99
C TYR A 246 -29.43 16.05 -39.80
N ALA A 247 -30.05 17.04 -39.14
CA ALA A 247 -30.78 18.11 -39.82
C ALA A 247 -29.86 18.99 -40.68
N VAL A 248 -28.66 19.32 -40.19
CA VAL A 248 -27.63 20.06 -40.93
C VAL A 248 -27.16 19.26 -42.15
N GLU A 249 -26.89 17.97 -42.00
CA GLU A 249 -26.44 17.11 -43.09
C GLU A 249 -27.54 16.92 -44.15
N ALA A 250 -28.79 16.69 -43.72
CA ALA A 250 -29.95 16.60 -44.61
C ALA A 250 -30.18 17.92 -45.37
N THR A 251 -30.02 19.07 -44.71
CA THR A 251 -30.05 20.39 -45.36
C THR A 251 -28.94 20.52 -46.40
N GLY A 252 -27.73 20.05 -46.08
CA GLY A 252 -26.60 20.00 -47.00
C GLY A 252 -26.91 19.16 -48.25
N ALA A 253 -27.49 17.97 -48.08
CA ALA A 253 -27.91 17.10 -49.18
C ALA A 253 -28.99 17.75 -50.05
N LEU A 254 -29.97 18.43 -49.44
CA LEU A 254 -31.04 19.16 -50.15
C LEU A 254 -30.55 20.47 -50.82
N LYS A 255 -29.30 20.89 -50.60
CA LYS A 255 -28.77 22.11 -51.21
C LYS A 255 -28.75 21.98 -52.72
N GLY A 256 -29.48 22.86 -53.39
CA GLY A 256 -29.57 22.89 -54.86
C GLY A 256 -30.46 21.78 -55.43
N ILE A 257 -31.52 21.38 -54.72
CA ILE A 257 -32.68 20.77 -55.37
C ILE A 257 -33.35 21.79 -56.30
N PHE A 258 -33.86 21.31 -57.43
CA PHE A 258 -34.50 22.13 -58.45
C PHE A 258 -35.98 21.82 -58.55
N PHE A 259 -36.78 22.89 -58.62
CA PHE A 259 -38.20 22.82 -58.90
C PHE A 259 -38.46 23.32 -60.32
N ASN A 260 -39.52 22.82 -60.97
CA ASN A 260 -39.97 23.41 -62.22
C ASN A 260 -40.35 24.89 -62.01
N PHE A 261 -40.15 25.71 -63.04
CA PHE A 261 -40.39 27.14 -62.96
C PHE A 261 -41.80 27.44 -62.45
N ASN A 262 -41.87 28.23 -61.40
CA ASN A 262 -43.11 28.66 -60.76
C ASN A 262 -44.02 27.50 -60.26
N LYS A 263 -43.44 26.33 -60.00
CA LYS A 263 -44.14 25.12 -59.53
C LYS A 263 -43.45 24.53 -58.31
N ALA A 264 -44.18 23.66 -57.62
CA ALA A 264 -43.67 22.85 -56.50
C ALA A 264 -43.26 21.42 -56.92
N SER A 265 -43.48 21.03 -58.18
CA SER A 265 -42.99 19.76 -58.72
C SER A 265 -41.45 19.77 -58.78
N ILE A 266 -40.83 18.81 -58.10
CA ILE A 266 -39.38 18.62 -58.07
C ILE A 266 -38.91 18.03 -59.40
N ARG A 267 -37.77 18.48 -59.90
CA ARG A 267 -37.20 17.98 -61.15
C ARG A 267 -36.44 16.65 -60.94
N PRO A 268 -36.43 15.74 -61.92
CA PRO A 268 -35.75 14.44 -61.80
C PRO A 268 -34.26 14.53 -61.45
N GLU A 269 -33.56 15.58 -61.87
CA GLU A 269 -32.13 15.78 -61.58
C GLU A 269 -31.86 15.97 -60.07
N SER A 270 -32.89 16.22 -59.26
CA SER A 270 -32.78 16.34 -57.80
C SER A 270 -32.96 15.01 -57.07
N ASN A 271 -33.24 13.92 -57.78
CA ASN A 271 -33.53 12.63 -57.16
C ASN A 271 -32.38 12.12 -56.29
N THR A 272 -31.13 12.17 -56.77
CA THR A 272 -29.96 11.73 -56.00
C THR A 272 -29.79 12.50 -54.69
N LYS A 273 -30.09 13.81 -54.69
CA LYS A 273 -30.04 14.65 -53.48
C LYS A 273 -31.13 14.30 -52.50
N LEU A 274 -32.32 13.98 -53.00
CA LEU A 274 -33.42 13.49 -52.17
C LEU A 274 -33.13 12.09 -51.61
N ASP A 275 -32.44 11.24 -52.37
CA ASP A 275 -32.01 9.91 -51.90
C ASP A 275 -31.01 10.05 -50.76
N GLN A 276 -29.99 10.91 -50.92
CA GLN A 276 -29.02 11.23 -49.86
C GLN A 276 -29.69 11.80 -48.61
N ALA A 277 -30.57 12.80 -48.77
CA ALA A 277 -31.29 13.39 -47.64
C ALA A 277 -32.21 12.37 -46.93
N ALA A 278 -32.87 11.49 -47.69
CA ALA A 278 -33.69 10.43 -47.12
C ALA A 278 -32.85 9.44 -46.31
N GLU A 279 -31.65 9.09 -46.79
CA GLU A 279 -30.74 8.19 -46.07
C GLU A 279 -30.28 8.78 -44.73
N VAL A 280 -29.88 10.06 -44.74
CA VAL A 280 -29.49 10.79 -43.52
C VAL A 280 -30.64 10.85 -42.51
N ILE A 281 -31.87 11.10 -42.96
CA ILE A 281 -33.02 11.19 -42.04
C ILE A 281 -33.40 9.80 -41.49
N LYS A 282 -33.28 8.73 -42.28
CA LYS A 282 -33.54 7.36 -41.80
C LYS A 282 -32.52 6.92 -40.75
N SER A 283 -31.26 7.34 -40.85
CA SER A 283 -30.21 6.98 -39.90
C SER A 283 -30.26 7.74 -38.57
N SER A 284 -31.22 8.65 -38.39
CA SER A 284 -31.41 9.46 -37.18
C SER A 284 -32.05 8.74 -35.98
N ASN A 285 -32.36 7.43 -36.11
CA ASN A 285 -32.97 6.60 -35.08
C ASN A 285 -34.25 7.19 -34.46
N GLY A 286 -35.17 7.67 -35.30
CA GLY A 286 -36.49 8.18 -34.87
C GLY A 286 -36.56 9.69 -34.64
N GLY A 287 -35.55 10.45 -35.07
CA GLY A 287 -35.56 11.90 -35.07
C GLY A 287 -36.75 12.52 -35.81
N THR A 288 -37.22 13.67 -35.33
CA THR A 288 -38.32 14.44 -35.92
C THR A 288 -37.80 15.74 -36.53
N PHE A 289 -38.17 15.98 -37.79
CA PHE A 289 -37.61 17.02 -38.64
C PHE A 289 -38.69 17.86 -39.32
N LEU A 290 -38.52 19.19 -39.25
CA LEU A 290 -39.32 20.15 -39.96
C LEU A 290 -38.61 20.57 -41.25
N VAL A 291 -39.24 20.33 -42.39
CA VAL A 291 -38.78 20.79 -43.70
C VAL A 291 -39.34 22.19 -43.97
N VAL A 292 -38.45 23.19 -44.02
CA VAL A 292 -38.78 24.59 -44.19
C VAL A 292 -38.45 25.05 -45.61
N GLY A 293 -39.46 25.54 -46.32
CA GLY A 293 -39.31 26.11 -47.66
C GLY A 293 -39.07 27.62 -47.61
N HIS A 294 -38.05 28.10 -48.33
CA HIS A 294 -37.73 29.52 -48.46
C HIS A 294 -37.81 29.98 -49.93
N THR A 295 -38.10 31.26 -50.14
CA THR A 295 -38.07 31.90 -51.46
C THR A 295 -37.23 33.17 -51.39
N ASP A 296 -36.81 33.67 -52.56
CA ASP A 296 -36.26 35.02 -52.65
C ASP A 296 -37.35 36.08 -52.39
N VAL A 297 -36.92 37.31 -52.16
CA VAL A 297 -37.81 38.46 -51.92
C VAL A 297 -38.52 38.95 -53.19
N LYS A 298 -38.22 38.39 -54.36
CA LYS A 298 -38.78 38.88 -55.62
C LYS A 298 -40.20 38.33 -55.81
N GLY A 299 -41.14 39.22 -56.11
CA GLY A 299 -42.54 38.87 -56.38
C GLY A 299 -43.46 39.17 -55.19
N ASN A 300 -44.69 38.64 -55.25
CA ASN A 300 -45.70 38.89 -54.24
C ASN A 300 -45.46 38.01 -52.99
N ALA A 301 -45.47 38.61 -51.80
CA ALA A 301 -45.19 37.90 -50.54
C ALA A 301 -46.16 36.75 -50.26
N ASN A 302 -47.47 36.93 -50.50
CA ASN A 302 -48.46 35.86 -50.31
C ASN A 302 -48.26 34.72 -51.31
N TYR A 303 -47.87 35.06 -52.54
CA TYR A 303 -47.53 34.07 -53.56
C TYR A 303 -46.30 33.26 -53.16
N ASN A 304 -45.23 33.93 -52.72
CA ASN A 304 -43.99 33.33 -52.26
C ASN A 304 -44.22 32.44 -51.03
N LEU A 305 -45.05 32.88 -50.08
CA LEU A 305 -45.47 32.08 -48.94
C LEU A 305 -46.18 30.81 -49.42
N LYS A 306 -47.21 30.91 -50.28
CA LYS A 306 -47.89 29.75 -50.83
C LYS A 306 -46.93 28.79 -51.54
N LEU A 307 -46.07 29.29 -52.41
CA LEU A 307 -45.11 28.50 -53.18
C LEU A 307 -44.13 27.77 -52.25
N SER A 308 -43.63 28.45 -51.21
CA SER A 308 -42.72 27.84 -50.24
C SER A 308 -43.36 26.67 -49.48
N ARG A 309 -44.64 26.79 -49.11
CA ARG A 309 -45.42 25.72 -48.47
C ARG A 309 -45.60 24.52 -49.38
N GLU A 310 -45.98 24.77 -50.63
CA GLU A 310 -46.16 23.71 -51.63
C GLU A 310 -44.85 22.97 -51.91
N ARG A 311 -43.72 23.69 -51.97
CA ARG A 311 -42.39 23.10 -52.14
C ARG A 311 -41.96 22.27 -50.95
N ALA A 312 -42.10 22.79 -49.73
CA ALA A 312 -41.77 22.04 -48.52
C ALA A 312 -42.60 20.75 -48.42
N ALA A 313 -43.91 20.83 -48.69
CA ALA A 313 -44.77 19.65 -48.73
C ALA A 313 -44.39 18.65 -49.84
N SER A 314 -43.97 19.14 -51.00
CA SER A 314 -43.50 18.28 -52.10
C SER A 314 -42.20 17.56 -51.75
N VAL A 315 -41.29 18.22 -51.02
CA VAL A 315 -40.06 17.59 -50.52
C VAL A 315 -40.39 16.53 -49.47
N VAL A 316 -41.28 16.82 -48.51
CA VAL A 316 -41.74 15.81 -47.54
C VAL A 316 -42.34 14.59 -48.25
N ALA A 317 -43.25 14.79 -49.20
CA ALA A 317 -43.84 13.69 -49.97
C ALA A 317 -42.78 12.88 -50.75
N ALA A 318 -41.75 13.55 -51.27
CA ALA A 318 -40.67 12.89 -52.00
C ALA A 318 -39.73 12.09 -51.07
N LEU A 319 -39.51 12.54 -49.83
CA LEU A 319 -38.75 11.83 -48.81
C LEU A 319 -39.54 10.64 -48.24
N GLU A 320 -40.85 10.79 -48.02
CA GLU A 320 -41.75 9.69 -47.62
C GLU A 320 -41.81 8.60 -48.69
N ALA A 321 -41.87 8.98 -49.97
CA ALA A 321 -41.82 8.02 -51.08
C ALA A 321 -40.50 7.24 -51.15
N ARG A 322 -39.44 7.74 -50.47
CA ARG A 322 -38.13 7.08 -50.33
C ARG A 322 -37.99 6.30 -49.01
N GLY A 323 -39.10 6.13 -48.29
CA GLY A 323 -39.16 5.30 -47.09
C GLY A 323 -38.85 6.03 -45.78
N VAL A 324 -38.74 7.37 -45.78
CA VAL A 324 -38.71 8.11 -44.51
C VAL A 324 -40.07 7.98 -43.83
N ASN A 325 -40.09 7.66 -42.54
CA ASN A 325 -41.34 7.47 -41.82
C ASN A 325 -42.15 8.78 -41.80
N PRO A 326 -43.44 8.77 -42.19
CA PRO A 326 -44.27 9.98 -42.16
C PRO A 326 -44.37 10.64 -40.79
N SER A 327 -44.19 9.92 -39.68
CA SER A 327 -44.20 10.53 -38.34
C SER A 327 -42.97 11.40 -38.05
N GLN A 328 -41.89 11.26 -38.83
CA GLN A 328 -40.63 12.00 -38.65
C GLN A 328 -40.62 13.33 -39.39
N LEU A 329 -41.55 13.59 -40.31
CA LEU A 329 -41.47 14.76 -41.20
C LEU A 329 -42.69 15.67 -41.04
N LYS A 330 -42.46 16.98 -40.94
CA LYS A 330 -43.49 18.02 -41.11
C LYS A 330 -42.98 19.05 -42.11
N SER A 331 -43.88 19.80 -42.74
CA SER A 331 -43.51 20.85 -43.70
C SER A 331 -44.04 22.22 -43.28
N LYS A 332 -43.22 23.27 -43.42
CA LYS A 332 -43.62 24.67 -43.25
C LYS A 332 -43.04 25.53 -44.36
N GLY A 333 -43.79 26.53 -44.82
CA GLY A 333 -43.28 27.55 -45.73
C GLY A 333 -43.17 28.91 -45.04
N VAL A 334 -42.02 29.57 -45.18
CA VAL A 334 -41.79 30.93 -44.65
C VAL A 334 -41.79 32.01 -45.74
N GLY A 335 -41.94 31.61 -47.01
CA GLY A 335 -41.88 32.52 -48.15
C GLY A 335 -40.57 33.31 -48.17
N SER A 336 -40.69 34.63 -48.32
CA SER A 336 -39.55 35.55 -48.33
C SER A 336 -39.30 36.23 -46.98
N ALA A 337 -39.94 35.78 -45.90
CA ALA A 337 -39.83 36.42 -44.58
C ALA A 337 -38.39 36.41 -44.04
N GLU A 338 -37.63 35.39 -44.40
CA GLU A 338 -36.23 35.18 -43.99
C GLU A 338 -35.25 35.40 -45.15
N ALA A 339 -35.70 36.03 -46.24
CA ALA A 339 -34.83 36.35 -47.36
C ALA A 339 -33.82 37.43 -46.96
N THR A 340 -32.55 37.19 -47.23
CA THR A 340 -31.44 38.09 -46.86
C THR A 340 -30.93 38.91 -48.04
N VAL A 341 -31.18 38.46 -49.27
CA VAL A 341 -30.71 39.11 -50.49
C VAL A 341 -31.80 40.06 -51.01
N PRO A 342 -31.48 41.33 -51.29
CA PRO A 342 -32.47 42.31 -51.73
C PRO A 342 -33.03 42.00 -53.12
N ALA A 343 -34.24 42.51 -53.41
CA ALA A 343 -34.95 42.27 -54.66
C ALA A 343 -34.17 42.75 -55.90
N SER A 344 -33.37 43.81 -55.72
CA SER A 344 -32.53 44.46 -56.74
C SER A 344 -31.27 43.66 -57.11
N ALA A 345 -30.89 42.65 -56.33
CA ALA A 345 -29.71 41.83 -56.59
C ALA A 345 -29.87 40.95 -57.85
N SER A 346 -28.74 40.43 -58.33
CA SER A 346 -28.69 39.49 -59.46
C SER A 346 -29.49 38.22 -59.16
N ASN A 347 -29.85 37.46 -60.21
CA ASN A 347 -30.61 36.24 -60.02
C ASN A 347 -29.79 35.13 -59.35
N GLU A 348 -28.49 35.16 -59.58
CA GLU A 348 -27.46 34.28 -59.02
C GLU A 348 -27.35 34.52 -57.51
N GLU A 349 -27.28 35.78 -57.07
CA GLU A 349 -27.23 36.12 -55.64
C GLU A 349 -28.51 35.72 -54.92
N ARG A 350 -29.68 36.01 -55.50
CA ARG A 350 -30.99 35.62 -54.92
C ARG A 350 -31.20 34.11 -54.88
N MET A 351 -30.44 33.33 -55.65
CA MET A 351 -30.52 31.86 -55.60
C MET A 351 -30.17 31.30 -54.22
N LYS A 352 -29.38 32.03 -53.42
CA LYS A 352 -29.00 31.65 -52.06
C LYS A 352 -30.20 31.59 -51.09
N ASP A 353 -31.22 32.44 -51.29
CA ASP A 353 -32.44 32.44 -50.49
C ASP A 353 -33.47 31.39 -50.96
N ARG A 354 -33.32 30.87 -52.19
CA ARG A 354 -34.18 29.80 -52.73
C ARG A 354 -33.68 28.44 -52.28
N LYS A 355 -33.97 28.10 -51.03
CA LYS A 355 -33.49 26.87 -50.38
C LYS A 355 -34.60 26.14 -49.64
N VAL A 356 -34.33 24.87 -49.35
CA VAL A 356 -35.10 24.08 -48.39
C VAL A 356 -34.15 23.72 -47.26
N VAL A 357 -34.58 23.98 -46.03
CA VAL A 357 -33.83 23.74 -44.81
C VAL A 357 -34.55 22.66 -44.02
N VAL A 358 -33.79 21.83 -43.32
CA VAL A 358 -34.28 20.82 -42.40
C VAL A 358 -33.88 21.24 -41.00
N GLU A 359 -34.85 21.28 -40.09
CA GLU A 359 -34.65 21.62 -38.68
C GLU A 359 -35.03 20.43 -37.81
N ALA A 360 -34.19 20.06 -36.84
CA ALA A 360 -34.57 19.08 -35.82
C ALA A 360 -35.49 19.75 -34.79
N ILE A 361 -36.67 19.18 -34.55
CA ILE A 361 -37.65 19.71 -33.59
C ILE A 361 -38.25 18.55 -32.83
N SER A 362 -38.25 18.59 -31.50
CA SER A 362 -38.77 17.53 -30.63
C SER A 362 -39.77 18.08 -29.59
N GLY A 363 -40.42 17.17 -28.85
CA GLY A 363 -41.29 17.49 -27.72
C GLY A 363 -42.54 18.32 -28.09
N SER A 364 -42.95 19.21 -27.18
CA SER A 364 -44.17 20.02 -27.34
C SER A 364 -44.15 20.94 -28.55
N ALA A 365 -42.97 21.44 -28.94
CA ALA A 365 -42.79 22.23 -30.15
C ALA A 365 -43.10 21.42 -31.41
N TRP A 366 -42.70 20.14 -31.45
CA TRP A 366 -43.06 19.24 -32.52
C TRP A 366 -44.56 18.98 -32.55
N GLU A 367 -45.16 18.65 -31.40
CA GLU A 367 -46.58 18.32 -31.29
C GLU A 367 -47.51 19.46 -31.73
N ALA A 368 -47.13 20.71 -31.44
CA ALA A 368 -47.89 21.90 -31.84
C ALA A 368 -47.90 22.14 -33.37
N LEU A 369 -46.94 21.58 -34.12
CA LEU A 369 -46.86 21.75 -35.57
C LEU A 369 -47.83 20.81 -36.29
N GLN A 370 -48.50 21.31 -37.33
CA GLN A 370 -49.30 20.46 -38.22
C GLN A 370 -48.40 19.69 -39.20
N LYS A 371 -48.92 18.57 -39.73
CA LYS A 371 -48.21 17.77 -40.74
C LYS A 371 -47.73 18.61 -41.93
N SER A 372 -48.58 19.50 -42.40
CA SER A 372 -48.28 20.49 -43.43
C SER A 372 -49.06 21.76 -43.14
N ASP A 373 -48.45 22.92 -43.37
CA ASP A 373 -49.12 24.23 -43.28
C ASP A 373 -49.86 24.62 -44.57
N LEU A 374 -50.00 23.68 -45.51
CA LEU A 374 -50.86 23.85 -46.68
C LEU A 374 -52.34 23.93 -46.28
N PRO A 375 -53.09 24.95 -46.74
CA PRO A 375 -54.50 25.06 -46.44
C PRO A 375 -55.25 23.87 -47.07
N VAL A 376 -55.99 23.12 -46.24
CA VAL A 376 -56.83 22.01 -46.71
C VAL A 376 -57.97 22.56 -47.56
N VAL A 377 -57.84 22.48 -48.88
CA VAL A 377 -58.92 22.86 -49.80
C VAL A 377 -59.99 21.77 -49.75
N LYS A 378 -61.04 21.95 -48.94
CA LYS A 378 -62.25 21.11 -48.98
C LYS A 378 -62.87 21.25 -50.38
N LYS A 379 -62.72 20.25 -51.25
CA LYS A 379 -63.39 20.21 -52.56
C LYS A 379 -64.91 20.28 -52.33
N LYS A 380 -65.56 21.39 -52.73
CA LYS A 380 -67.03 21.47 -52.79
C LYS A 380 -67.51 20.43 -53.81
N VAL A 381 -68.20 19.41 -53.34
CA VAL A 381 -68.89 18.44 -54.19
C VAL A 381 -70.04 19.15 -54.90
N VAL A 382 -69.86 19.46 -56.19
CA VAL A 382 -70.93 19.99 -57.03
C VAL A 382 -71.85 18.82 -57.39
N LYS A 383 -72.98 18.69 -56.70
CA LYS A 383 -74.05 17.76 -57.09
C LYS A 383 -74.60 18.19 -58.45
N ARG A 384 -74.25 17.48 -59.53
CA ARG A 384 -74.94 17.60 -60.83
C ARG A 384 -76.39 17.17 -60.63
N LYS A 385 -77.34 18.10 -60.76
CA LYS A 385 -78.75 17.75 -60.97
C LYS A 385 -78.86 17.06 -62.33
N ARG A 386 -79.21 15.77 -62.33
CA ARG A 386 -79.73 15.09 -63.53
C ARG A 386 -81.07 15.74 -63.87
N LYS A 387 -81.19 16.26 -65.09
CA LYS A 387 -82.46 16.72 -65.69
C LYS A 387 -83.25 15.51 -66.16
#